data_AF-A0A8H6QIQ9-F1
#
_entry.id   AF-A0A8H6QIQ9-F1
#
_cell.length_a   1.000
_cell.length_b   1.000
_cell.length_c   1.000
_cell.angle_alpha   90.00
_cell.angle_beta   90.00
_cell.angle_gamma   90.00
#
_symmetry.space_group_name_H-M   'P 1'
#
loop_
_entity.id
_entity.type
_entity.pdbx_description
1 polymer ?
#
loop_
_entity_poly.entity_id
_entity_poly.type
_entity_poly.pdbx_seq_one_letter_code
_entity_poly.pdbx_strand_id
1 'polypeptide(L)'
;MPKFNEPDLLKACEAAKAQEKPNFSKIAREYGVPYATLRDRVKNGRQPRTARKPVNKTFKEHQEEDLIQWIVSMRHQNMPVTSKLLEEYANQVLQRAGETRRVSKMWAYRFEKRLPEHLKLAPVTPVRQKTKEWRVGRSGCVCHGYPEASGPAKALVDRHQAEQPLKLYAGWFCPLVQRVWLALEEKQIPYRYIEVNPYHKPQSLLSLNPRGLVPTLACPTRGSDGEGVKLKPLYESNIILEYLEEAYPVHTPRLLPTDLYEKARARIWMDFVTTRVIPAFHRFLQYQPQSRDEDVATEIDKVRQDFLECLKEWTKEMHPEGPFFLGDQISMPDIALGPWAVRLWVFDEFKTGGLGIPAEGQGGADEAVWQRWRIWLRAVEGRRSMRETISEKDHYLPIYKRYADNTAE
;
A
#
# COMPACT_ATOMS: atom_id res chain seq x y z
N MET A 1 -29.29 12.42 29.23
CA MET A 1 -30.28 13.32 28.60
C MET A 1 -31.15 12.48 27.68
N PRO A 2 -32.48 12.70 27.64
CA PRO A 2 -33.33 11.98 26.69
C PRO A 2 -32.81 12.24 25.27
N LYS A 3 -32.62 11.16 24.49
CA LYS A 3 -32.30 11.28 23.06
C LYS A 3 -33.56 11.78 22.37
N PHE A 4 -33.63 13.07 22.07
CA PHE A 4 -34.64 13.60 21.16
C PHE A 4 -34.06 13.64 19.74
N ASN A 5 -34.90 13.45 18.74
CA ASN A 5 -34.51 13.47 17.35
C ASN A 5 -34.55 14.91 16.81
N GLU A 6 -33.56 15.27 16.00
CA GLU A 6 -33.39 16.63 15.45
C GLU A 6 -34.53 17.06 14.48
N PRO A 7 -35.06 16.17 13.61
CA PRO A 7 -36.20 16.47 12.75
C PRO A 7 -37.49 16.76 13.53
N ASP A 8 -37.74 16.05 14.63
CA ASP A 8 -38.95 16.27 15.44
C ASP A 8 -38.90 17.63 16.15
N LEU A 9 -37.70 18.09 16.50
CA LEU A 9 -37.48 19.43 17.03
C LEU A 9 -37.65 20.53 15.97
N LEU A 10 -37.30 20.27 14.71
CA LEU A 10 -37.56 21.21 13.61
C LEU A 10 -39.05 21.36 13.36
N LYS A 11 -39.81 20.25 13.30
CA LYS A 11 -41.27 20.26 13.19
C LYS A 11 -41.92 21.01 14.37
N ALA A 12 -41.44 20.77 15.59
CA ALA A 12 -41.91 21.49 16.78
C ALA A 12 -41.61 23.01 16.70
N CYS A 13 -40.45 23.39 16.14
CA CYS A 13 -40.11 24.80 15.90
C CYS A 13 -41.02 25.46 14.86
N GLU A 14 -41.36 24.75 13.78
CA GLU A 14 -42.30 25.23 12.75
C GLU A 14 -43.71 25.41 13.33
N ALA A 15 -44.21 24.40 14.06
CA ALA A 15 -45.51 24.46 14.74
C ALA A 15 -45.59 25.62 15.75
N ALA A 16 -44.49 25.92 16.45
CA ALA A 16 -44.41 27.04 17.37
C ALA A 16 -44.34 28.41 16.68
N LYS A 17 -43.73 28.51 15.48
CA LYS A 17 -43.68 29.76 14.70
C LYS A 17 -45.00 30.05 13.99
N ALA A 18 -45.81 29.03 13.73
CA ALA A 18 -47.14 29.16 13.14
C ALA A 18 -48.21 29.69 14.11
N GLN A 19 -47.93 29.76 15.41
CA GLN A 19 -48.83 30.29 16.43
C GLN A 19 -48.42 31.72 16.84
N GLU A 20 -49.37 32.64 16.92
CA GLU A 20 -49.13 34.03 17.35
C GLU A 20 -48.71 34.12 18.84
N LYS A 21 -49.21 33.18 19.67
CA LYS A 21 -48.81 33.00 21.08
C LYS A 21 -48.55 31.51 21.38
N PRO A 22 -47.35 30.99 21.04
CA PRO A 22 -47.08 29.55 21.11
C PRO A 22 -47.03 29.02 22.54
N ASN A 23 -47.77 27.93 22.80
CA ASN A 23 -47.66 27.17 24.05
C ASN A 23 -46.55 26.11 23.93
N PHE A 24 -45.31 26.53 24.20
CA PHE A 24 -44.13 25.68 24.10
C PHE A 24 -44.20 24.40 24.95
N SER A 25 -44.88 24.41 26.10
CA SER A 25 -45.01 23.22 26.96
C SER A 25 -45.95 22.16 26.41
N LYS A 26 -46.95 22.58 25.63
CA LYS A 26 -47.85 21.67 24.91
C LYS A 26 -47.14 21.08 23.69
N ILE A 27 -46.53 21.94 22.87
CA ILE A 27 -45.80 21.55 21.66
C ILE A 27 -44.63 20.63 22.01
N ALA A 28 -43.87 20.92 23.06
CA ALA A 28 -42.77 20.06 23.50
C ALA A 28 -43.23 18.63 23.86
N ARG A 29 -44.40 18.47 24.49
CA ARG A 29 -44.96 17.16 24.82
C ARG A 29 -45.48 16.42 23.60
N GLU A 30 -46.15 17.13 22.69
CA GLU A 30 -46.73 16.57 21.47
C GLU A 30 -45.66 15.98 20.53
N TYR A 31 -44.53 16.68 20.40
CA TYR A 31 -43.42 16.26 19.54
C TYR A 31 -42.33 15.48 20.29
N GLY A 32 -42.51 15.19 21.59
CA GLY A 32 -41.53 14.43 22.38
C GLY A 32 -40.16 15.11 22.52
N VAL A 33 -40.10 16.45 22.49
CA VAL A 33 -38.85 17.23 22.53
C VAL A 33 -38.68 18.03 23.83
N PRO A 34 -37.45 18.35 24.26
CA PRO A 34 -37.24 19.12 25.48
C PRO A 34 -37.75 20.56 25.35
N TYR A 35 -38.64 20.97 26.27
CA TYR A 35 -39.21 22.31 26.35
C TYR A 35 -38.16 23.43 26.27
N ALA A 36 -37.09 23.30 27.07
CA ALA A 36 -36.04 24.32 27.15
C ALA A 36 -35.33 24.50 25.79
N THR A 37 -35.08 23.41 25.08
CA THR A 37 -34.43 23.44 23.76
C THR A 37 -35.33 24.05 22.70
N LEU A 38 -36.61 23.65 22.65
CA LEU A 38 -37.60 24.23 21.73
C LEU A 38 -37.74 25.75 21.92
N ARG A 39 -37.92 26.19 23.18
CA ARG A 39 -38.05 27.61 23.52
C ARG A 39 -36.82 28.41 23.10
N ASP A 40 -35.62 27.91 23.38
CA ASP A 40 -34.36 28.58 23.03
C ASP A 40 -34.14 28.68 21.52
N ARG A 41 -34.54 27.66 20.74
CA ARG A 41 -34.43 27.70 19.28
C ARG A 41 -35.36 28.73 18.64
N VAL A 42 -36.59 28.82 19.14
CA VAL A 42 -37.61 29.72 18.58
C VAL A 42 -37.40 31.16 19.01
N LYS A 43 -37.10 31.41 20.30
CA LYS A 43 -36.93 32.78 20.82
C LYS A 43 -35.52 33.35 20.61
N ASN A 44 -34.48 32.54 20.78
CA ASN A 44 -33.09 33.01 20.80
C ASN A 44 -32.31 32.61 19.53
N GLY A 45 -32.98 32.03 18.51
CA GLY A 45 -32.36 31.63 17.25
C GLY A 45 -31.21 30.62 17.40
N ARG A 46 -31.19 29.87 18.52
CA ARG A 46 -30.03 29.06 18.89
C ARG A 46 -29.90 27.85 17.96
N GLN A 47 -28.87 27.84 17.13
CA GLN A 47 -28.61 26.70 16.23
C GLN A 47 -28.15 25.43 16.98
N PRO A 48 -28.41 24.24 16.40
CA PRO A 48 -27.91 22.97 16.91
C PRO A 48 -26.39 23.01 17.07
N ARG A 49 -25.84 22.32 18.07
CA ARG A 49 -24.38 22.28 18.28
C ARG A 49 -23.62 21.76 17.06
N THR A 50 -24.23 20.88 16.27
CA THR A 50 -23.68 20.33 15.01
C THR A 50 -23.61 21.36 13.88
N ALA A 51 -24.48 22.38 13.89
CA ALA A 51 -24.53 23.42 12.85
C ALA A 51 -23.65 24.65 13.16
N ARG A 52 -23.11 24.76 14.39
CA ARG A 52 -22.23 25.88 14.77
C ARG A 52 -20.85 25.75 14.11
N LYS A 53 -20.49 26.69 13.24
CA LYS A 53 -19.13 26.82 12.71
C LYS A 53 -18.16 27.22 13.85
N PRO A 54 -17.01 26.54 14.02
CA PRO A 54 -16.04 26.92 15.05
C PRO A 54 -15.41 28.29 14.75
N VAL A 55 -15.40 29.18 15.75
CA VAL A 55 -14.94 30.57 15.61
C VAL A 55 -13.40 30.68 15.70
N ASN A 56 -12.74 29.73 16.35
CA ASN A 56 -11.27 29.64 16.44
C ASN A 56 -10.76 28.47 15.60
N LYS A 57 -10.62 28.66 14.28
CA LYS A 57 -9.95 27.69 13.41
C LYS A 57 -8.44 27.81 13.61
N THR A 58 -7.76 26.68 13.81
CA THR A 58 -6.29 26.63 13.90
C THR A 58 -5.63 27.03 12.57
N PHE A 59 -6.31 26.77 11.46
CA PHE A 59 -5.87 27.02 10.10
C PHE A 59 -6.74 28.06 9.40
N LYS A 60 -6.15 28.80 8.47
CA LYS A 60 -6.88 29.61 7.48
C LYS A 60 -7.61 28.69 6.50
N GLU A 61 -8.64 29.19 5.82
CA GLU A 61 -9.51 28.35 4.97
C GLU A 61 -8.75 27.65 3.84
N HIS A 62 -7.82 28.34 3.16
CA HIS A 62 -6.97 27.72 2.14
C HIS A 62 -6.07 26.61 2.71
N GLN A 63 -5.57 26.75 3.94
CA GLN A 63 -4.73 25.72 4.56
C GLN A 63 -5.56 24.47 4.93
N GLU A 64 -6.83 24.65 5.34
CA GLU A 64 -7.74 23.51 5.53
C GLU A 64 -8.08 22.84 4.19
N GLU A 65 -8.20 23.60 3.10
CA GLU A 65 -8.43 23.07 1.76
C GLU A 65 -7.23 22.25 1.25
N ASP A 66 -6.00 22.75 1.43
CA ASP A 66 -4.77 22.02 1.12
C ASP A 66 -4.69 20.69 1.90
N LEU A 67 -5.10 20.70 3.18
CA LEU A 67 -5.17 19.50 4.02
C LEU A 67 -6.20 18.50 3.48
N ILE A 68 -7.37 18.97 3.04
CA ILE A 68 -8.41 18.12 2.45
C ILE A 68 -7.94 17.55 1.12
N GLN A 69 -7.36 18.36 0.23
CA GLN A 69 -6.82 17.90 -1.05
C GLN A 69 -5.70 16.88 -0.87
N TRP A 70 -4.87 17.06 0.15
CA TRP A 70 -3.86 16.07 0.52
C TRP A 70 -4.49 14.75 1.00
N ILE A 71 -5.54 14.78 1.83
CA ILE A 71 -6.27 13.56 2.24
C ILE A 71 -6.87 12.85 1.01
N VAL A 72 -7.47 13.60 0.09
CA VAL A 72 -8.03 13.08 -1.16
C VAL A 72 -6.94 12.42 -2.02
N SER A 73 -5.80 13.09 -2.17
CA SER A 73 -4.63 12.57 -2.91
C SER A 73 -4.09 11.27 -2.30
N MET A 74 -3.97 11.21 -0.98
CA MET A 74 -3.52 10.01 -0.26
C MET A 74 -4.49 8.84 -0.44
N ARG A 75 -5.80 9.09 -0.46
CA ARG A 75 -6.81 8.07 -0.75
C ARG A 75 -6.76 7.58 -2.20
N HIS A 76 -6.57 8.48 -3.16
CA HIS A 76 -6.35 8.08 -4.56
C HIS A 76 -5.11 7.18 -4.72
N GLN A 77 -4.13 7.32 -3.83
CA GLN A 77 -2.94 6.47 -3.76
C GLN A 77 -3.11 5.24 -2.86
N ASN A 78 -4.33 4.93 -2.40
CA ASN A 78 -4.65 3.83 -1.49
C ASN A 78 -3.83 3.82 -0.18
N MET A 79 -3.35 4.98 0.27
CA MET A 79 -2.64 5.10 1.54
C MET A 79 -3.60 5.50 2.68
N PRO A 80 -3.68 4.73 3.77
CA PRO A 80 -4.52 5.07 4.91
C PRO A 80 -3.93 6.28 5.66
N VAL A 81 -4.64 7.41 5.64
CA VAL A 81 -4.26 8.58 6.43
C VAL A 81 -4.65 8.33 7.88
N THR A 82 -3.66 8.07 8.74
CA THR A 82 -3.89 7.95 10.19
C THR A 82 -4.00 9.34 10.83
N SER A 83 -4.63 9.44 12.01
CA SER A 83 -4.71 10.72 12.75
C SER A 83 -3.32 11.29 13.07
N LYS A 84 -2.32 10.42 13.28
CA LYS A 84 -0.93 10.82 13.52
C LYS A 84 -0.29 11.42 12.25
N LEU A 85 -0.48 10.76 11.10
CA LEU A 85 0.02 11.27 9.82
C LEU A 85 -0.62 12.61 9.45
N LEU A 86 -1.92 12.75 9.72
CA LEU A 86 -2.64 14.02 9.57
C LEU A 86 -2.09 15.12 10.50
N GLU A 87 -1.76 14.78 11.75
CA GLU A 87 -1.13 15.72 12.70
C GLU A 87 0.26 16.18 12.20
N GLU A 88 1.09 15.24 11.73
CA GLU A 88 2.43 15.52 11.21
C GLU A 88 2.37 16.41 9.96
N TYR A 89 1.50 16.09 9.00
CA TYR A 89 1.34 16.88 7.80
C TYR A 89 0.77 18.27 8.09
N ALA A 90 -0.20 18.39 8.99
CA ALA A 90 -0.72 19.68 9.45
C ALA A 90 0.37 20.56 10.07
N ASN A 91 1.27 19.98 10.87
CA ASN A 91 2.42 20.70 11.41
C ASN A 91 3.43 21.13 10.32
N GLN A 92 3.61 20.33 9.26
CA GLN A 92 4.45 20.72 8.11
C GLN A 92 3.84 21.89 7.33
N VAL A 93 2.52 21.91 7.15
CA VAL A 93 1.81 23.03 6.50
C VAL A 93 2.00 24.32 7.30
N LEU A 94 1.89 24.27 8.64
CA LEU A 94 2.17 25.42 9.51
C LEU A 94 3.63 25.88 9.39
N GLN A 95 4.57 24.94 9.39
CA GLN A 95 6.00 25.24 9.27
C GLN A 95 6.34 25.90 7.92
N ARG A 96 5.76 25.43 6.81
CA ARG A 96 5.91 26.03 5.48
C ARG A 96 5.31 27.43 5.40
N ALA A 97 4.25 27.69 6.16
CA ALA A 97 3.64 29.00 6.30
C ALA A 97 4.43 29.95 7.25
N GLY A 98 5.58 29.52 7.77
CA GLY A 98 6.41 30.31 8.68
C GLY A 98 5.86 30.41 10.11
N GLU A 99 4.90 29.55 10.48
CA GLU A 99 4.28 29.57 11.80
C GLU A 99 5.04 28.67 12.78
N THR A 100 5.33 29.18 13.98
CA THR A 100 6.07 28.45 15.03
C THR A 100 5.19 27.56 15.91
N ARG A 101 3.86 27.72 15.81
CA ARG A 101 2.88 26.94 16.58
C ARG A 101 2.67 25.56 15.98
N ARG A 102 2.28 24.61 16.83
CA ARG A 102 1.91 23.24 16.44
C ARG A 102 0.45 22.96 16.76
N VAL A 103 -0.15 22.05 16.00
CA VAL A 103 -1.49 21.54 16.30
C VAL A 103 -1.48 20.74 17.60
N SER A 104 -2.58 20.78 18.37
CA SER A 104 -2.71 19.98 19.59
C SER A 104 -2.87 18.49 19.28
N LYS A 105 -2.52 17.58 20.19
CA LYS A 105 -2.72 16.11 20.04
C LYS A 105 -4.17 15.70 19.71
N MET A 106 -5.15 16.51 20.13
CA MET A 106 -6.58 16.25 19.87
C MET A 106 -7.09 16.93 18.59
N TRP A 107 -6.25 17.68 17.89
CA TRP A 107 -6.65 18.46 16.72
C TRP A 107 -7.03 17.54 15.56
N ALA A 108 -6.21 16.52 15.25
CA ALA A 108 -6.49 15.59 14.15
C ALA A 108 -7.84 14.88 14.34
N TYR A 109 -8.13 14.41 15.55
CA TYR A 109 -9.43 13.81 15.89
C TYR A 109 -10.62 14.78 15.72
N ARG A 110 -10.45 16.05 16.08
CA ARG A 110 -11.49 17.08 15.91
C ARG A 110 -11.65 17.51 14.46
N PHE A 111 -10.55 17.54 13.70
CA PHE A 111 -10.53 17.82 12.28
C PHE A 111 -11.25 16.73 11.49
N GLU A 112 -10.94 15.47 11.78
CA GLU A 112 -11.58 14.30 11.20
C GLU A 112 -13.11 14.30 11.39
N LYS A 113 -13.58 14.69 12.59
CA LYS A 113 -15.03 14.82 12.85
C LYS A 113 -15.76 15.86 11.99
N ARG A 114 -15.01 16.78 11.36
CA ARG A 114 -15.57 17.78 10.43
C ARG A 114 -15.49 17.35 8.98
N LEU A 115 -14.79 16.26 8.65
CA LEU A 115 -14.69 15.76 7.29
C LEU A 115 -16.01 15.09 6.86
N PRO A 116 -16.38 15.20 5.56
CA PRO A 116 -17.45 14.39 4.97
C PRO A 116 -17.27 12.89 5.25
N GLU A 117 -18.36 12.12 5.32
CA GLU A 117 -18.30 10.67 5.62
C GLU A 117 -17.32 9.91 4.71
N HIS A 118 -17.32 10.23 3.41
CA HIS A 118 -16.43 9.63 2.43
C HIS A 118 -14.94 10.02 2.58
N LEU A 119 -14.60 10.91 3.53
CA LEU A 119 -13.24 11.34 3.87
C LEU A 119 -12.84 11.00 5.33
N LYS A 120 -13.74 10.42 6.13
CA LYS A 120 -13.43 10.02 7.52
C LYS A 120 -12.37 8.94 7.59
N LEU A 121 -11.38 9.13 8.45
CA LEU A 121 -10.20 8.27 8.54
C LEU A 121 -10.58 6.87 9.06
N ALA A 122 -9.80 5.85 8.69
CA ALA A 122 -10.04 4.49 9.18
C ALA A 122 -9.83 4.42 10.70
N PRO A 123 -10.64 3.63 11.45
CA PRO A 123 -10.56 3.58 12.91
C PRO A 123 -9.20 3.04 13.37
N VAL A 124 -8.51 3.82 14.20
CA VAL A 124 -7.30 3.38 14.90
C VAL A 124 -7.71 2.43 16.03
N THR A 125 -7.38 1.14 15.93
CA THR A 125 -7.38 0.27 17.11
C THR A 125 -6.13 0.61 17.91
N PRO A 126 -6.22 1.17 19.14
CA PRO A 126 -5.02 1.57 19.87
C PRO A 126 -4.28 0.32 20.35
N VAL A 127 -3.16 0.00 19.70
CA VAL A 127 -2.20 -0.98 20.22
C VAL A 127 -1.57 -0.37 21.47
N ARG A 128 -1.97 -0.88 22.63
CA ARG A 128 -1.40 -0.51 23.93
C ARG A 128 0.04 -1.05 23.95
N GLN A 129 1.03 -0.20 23.68
CA GLN A 129 2.44 -0.54 23.92
C GLN A 129 2.63 -0.75 25.43
N LYS A 130 2.57 -2.00 25.87
CA LYS A 130 3.11 -2.38 27.18
C LYS A 130 4.63 -2.44 27.02
N THR A 131 5.33 -1.46 27.59
CA THR A 131 6.73 -1.62 27.95
C THR A 131 6.82 -2.72 29.00
N LYS A 132 7.07 -3.95 28.57
CA LYS A 132 7.57 -5.01 29.45
C LYS A 132 9.08 -5.03 29.30
N GLU A 133 9.78 -4.75 30.39
CA GLU A 133 11.16 -5.20 30.56
C GLU A 133 11.22 -6.71 30.26
N TRP A 134 12.10 -7.05 29.33
CA TRP A 134 12.25 -8.39 28.78
C TRP A 134 12.96 -9.28 29.80
N ARG A 135 12.22 -10.09 30.55
CA ARG A 135 12.78 -11.26 31.23
C ARG A 135 12.77 -12.43 30.27
N VAL A 136 13.95 -13.00 30.04
CA VAL A 136 14.15 -14.25 29.30
C VAL A 136 13.41 -15.36 30.06
N GLY A 137 12.20 -15.69 29.60
CA GLY A 137 11.39 -16.79 30.11
C GLY A 137 11.77 -18.09 29.39
N ARG A 138 11.99 -19.15 30.17
CA ARG A 138 12.23 -20.52 29.68
C ARG A 138 10.94 -21.09 29.06
N SER A 139 10.70 -20.83 27.79
CA SER A 139 9.91 -21.67 26.86
C SER A 139 9.97 -21.03 25.48
N GLY A 140 10.59 -21.72 24.53
CA GLY A 140 11.00 -21.18 23.24
C GLY A 140 9.87 -21.00 22.23
N CYS A 141 9.26 -19.82 22.21
CA CYS A 141 8.57 -19.30 21.03
C CYS A 141 8.99 -17.84 20.82
N VAL A 142 10.04 -17.63 20.02
CA VAL A 142 10.42 -16.30 19.53
C VAL A 142 9.62 -16.06 18.25
N CYS A 143 8.41 -15.51 18.39
CA CYS A 143 7.59 -15.13 17.26
C CYS A 143 8.04 -13.77 16.69
N HIS A 144 9.20 -13.69 16.04
CA HIS A 144 9.61 -12.51 15.26
C HIS A 144 10.33 -12.97 13.98
N GLY A 145 9.81 -12.54 12.83
CA GLY A 145 10.22 -12.99 11.49
C GLY A 145 11.72 -12.85 11.23
N TYR A 146 12.23 -13.74 10.38
CA TYR A 146 13.64 -13.90 10.08
C TYR A 146 14.31 -12.57 9.63
N PRO A 147 15.41 -12.15 10.27
CA PRO A 147 16.04 -10.86 9.99
C PRO A 147 16.79 -10.82 8.65
N GLU A 148 17.05 -11.98 8.06
CA GLU A 148 17.89 -12.15 6.88
C GLU A 148 17.25 -13.16 5.92
N ALA A 149 17.72 -13.16 4.67
CA ALA A 149 17.37 -14.14 3.66
C ALA A 149 17.71 -15.58 4.11
N SER A 150 17.06 -16.56 3.50
CA SER A 150 17.38 -17.99 3.67
C SER A 150 17.58 -18.70 2.34
N GLY A 151 18.02 -19.96 2.39
CA GLY A 151 18.17 -20.81 1.20
C GLY A 151 19.02 -20.18 0.08
N PRO A 152 18.59 -20.28 -1.19
CA PRO A 152 19.33 -19.71 -2.33
C PRO A 152 19.57 -18.20 -2.21
N ALA A 153 18.58 -17.45 -1.74
CA ALA A 153 18.70 -16.00 -1.51
C ALA A 153 19.81 -15.67 -0.52
N LYS A 154 19.97 -16.42 0.57
CA LYS A 154 21.08 -16.22 1.50
C LYS A 154 22.44 -16.42 0.84
N ALA A 155 22.59 -17.50 0.06
CA ALA A 155 23.83 -17.76 -0.66
C ALA A 155 24.16 -16.64 -1.66
N LEU A 156 23.13 -16.08 -2.32
CA LEU A 156 23.32 -14.93 -3.21
C LEU A 156 23.70 -13.67 -2.43
N VAL A 157 23.04 -13.37 -1.32
CA VAL A 157 23.40 -12.24 -0.43
C VAL A 157 24.87 -12.34 0.00
N ASP A 158 25.33 -13.52 0.40
CA ASP A 158 26.71 -13.76 0.84
C ASP A 158 27.74 -13.46 -0.25
N ARG A 159 27.42 -13.76 -1.52
CA ARG A 159 28.29 -13.43 -2.68
C ARG A 159 28.37 -11.92 -2.96
N HIS A 160 27.38 -11.14 -2.52
CA HIS A 160 27.27 -9.71 -2.79
C HIS A 160 27.55 -8.82 -1.55
N GLN A 161 28.29 -9.31 -0.56
CA GLN A 161 28.64 -8.52 0.64
C GLN A 161 29.81 -7.54 0.41
N ALA A 162 30.68 -7.83 -0.55
CA ALA A 162 31.86 -7.02 -0.85
C ALA A 162 31.49 -5.58 -1.21
N GLU A 163 32.36 -4.62 -0.87
CA GLU A 163 32.14 -3.22 -1.23
C GLU A 163 32.07 -3.03 -2.74
N GLN A 164 31.04 -2.32 -3.19
CA GLN A 164 30.82 -1.97 -4.57
C GLN A 164 30.32 -0.52 -4.67
N PRO A 165 30.62 0.20 -5.78
CA PRO A 165 30.11 1.55 -6.00
C PRO A 165 28.58 1.60 -6.00
N LEU A 166 27.94 0.58 -6.58
CA LEU A 166 26.49 0.42 -6.59
C LEU A 166 26.04 -0.40 -5.38
N LYS A 167 25.06 0.08 -4.61
CA LYS A 167 24.57 -0.64 -3.42
C LYS A 167 23.05 -0.77 -3.46
N LEU A 168 22.55 -1.98 -3.25
CA LEU A 168 21.12 -2.27 -3.13
C LEU A 168 20.77 -2.42 -1.65
N TYR A 169 19.99 -1.49 -1.12
CA TYR A 169 19.31 -1.66 0.17
C TYR A 169 18.02 -2.44 -0.06
N ALA A 170 17.96 -3.63 0.53
CA ALA A 170 17.00 -4.67 0.21
C ALA A 170 16.37 -5.27 1.46
N GLY A 171 15.12 -5.69 1.34
CA GLY A 171 14.50 -6.63 2.28
C GLY A 171 14.27 -7.95 1.54
N TRP A 172 14.84 -9.04 2.03
CA TRP A 172 14.82 -10.36 1.37
C TRP A 172 13.41 -10.86 1.02
N PHE A 173 12.41 -10.42 1.77
CA PHE A 173 11.02 -10.82 1.61
C PHE A 173 10.25 -10.00 0.57
N CYS A 174 10.77 -8.84 0.15
CA CYS A 174 9.99 -7.85 -0.58
C CYS A 174 9.99 -8.11 -2.10
N PRO A 175 8.82 -8.28 -2.74
CA PRO A 175 8.74 -8.54 -4.18
C PRO A 175 9.19 -7.32 -5.03
N LEU A 176 9.02 -6.09 -4.53
CA LEU A 176 9.51 -4.88 -5.21
C LEU A 176 11.04 -4.81 -5.22
N VAL A 177 11.68 -5.27 -4.14
CA VAL A 177 13.14 -5.42 -4.07
C VAL A 177 13.59 -6.48 -5.05
N GLN A 178 12.88 -7.62 -5.09
CA GLN A 178 13.23 -8.71 -5.98
C GLN A 178 13.22 -8.28 -7.45
N ARG A 179 12.34 -7.37 -7.90
CA ARG A 179 12.42 -6.79 -9.27
C ARG A 179 13.83 -6.26 -9.59
N VAL A 180 14.36 -5.41 -8.71
CA VAL A 180 15.69 -4.80 -8.88
C VAL A 180 16.78 -5.86 -8.77
N TRP A 181 16.61 -6.80 -7.83
CA TRP A 181 17.56 -7.88 -7.63
C TRP A 181 17.68 -8.78 -8.87
N LEU A 182 16.54 -9.14 -9.49
CA LEU A 182 16.49 -9.88 -10.75
C LEU A 182 17.22 -9.14 -11.86
N ALA A 183 16.98 -7.84 -12.03
CA ALA A 183 17.64 -7.08 -13.09
C ALA A 183 19.16 -7.00 -12.90
N LEU A 184 19.63 -6.84 -11.66
CA LEU A 184 21.07 -6.86 -11.34
C LEU A 184 21.69 -8.23 -11.66
N GLU A 185 21.03 -9.32 -11.30
CA GLU A 185 21.49 -10.69 -11.56
C GLU A 185 21.45 -11.06 -13.05
N GLU A 186 20.35 -10.73 -13.74
CA GLU A 186 20.19 -10.98 -15.18
C GLU A 186 21.26 -10.26 -15.97
N LYS A 187 21.49 -8.97 -15.66
CA LYS A 187 22.47 -8.13 -16.34
C LYS A 187 23.90 -8.33 -15.83
N GLN A 188 24.10 -9.13 -14.78
CA GLN A 188 25.40 -9.34 -14.14
C GLN A 188 26.10 -8.03 -13.74
N ILE A 189 25.33 -7.04 -13.26
CA ILE A 189 25.88 -5.76 -12.82
C ILE A 189 26.50 -5.97 -11.43
N PRO A 190 27.74 -5.55 -11.16
CA PRO A 190 28.32 -5.64 -9.81
C PRO A 190 27.59 -4.69 -8.83
N TYR A 191 27.13 -5.24 -7.71
CA TYR A 191 26.50 -4.47 -6.63
C TYR A 191 26.83 -5.08 -5.28
N ARG A 192 26.71 -4.24 -4.24
CA ARG A 192 26.69 -4.69 -2.85
C ARG A 192 25.25 -4.83 -2.39
N TYR A 193 24.89 -5.97 -1.83
CA TYR A 193 23.63 -6.19 -1.16
C TYR A 193 23.71 -5.73 0.31
N ILE A 194 22.72 -4.97 0.76
CA ILE A 194 22.60 -4.52 2.14
C ILE A 194 21.21 -4.88 2.65
N GLU A 195 21.13 -5.86 3.54
CA GLU A 195 19.86 -6.26 4.17
C GLU A 195 19.35 -5.15 5.09
N VAL A 196 18.06 -4.86 4.99
CA VAL A 196 17.35 -3.84 5.76
C VAL A 196 16.28 -4.52 6.58
N ASN A 197 16.50 -4.58 7.89
CA ASN A 197 15.45 -4.95 8.82
C ASN A 197 14.42 -3.80 8.90
N PRO A 198 13.13 -4.03 8.55
CA PRO A 198 12.11 -2.98 8.55
C PRO A 198 11.84 -2.40 9.95
N TYR A 199 12.10 -3.17 11.01
CA TYR A 199 11.94 -2.74 12.41
C TYR A 199 13.17 -2.02 12.96
N HIS A 200 14.34 -2.22 12.34
CA HIS A 200 15.62 -1.65 12.74
C HIS A 200 16.38 -1.15 11.51
N LYS A 201 15.89 -0.05 10.92
CA LYS A 201 16.45 0.51 9.69
C LYS A 201 17.88 1.05 9.94
N PRO A 202 18.87 0.71 9.08
CA PRO A 202 20.23 1.15 9.29
C PRO A 202 20.37 2.66 9.04
N GLN A 203 21.23 3.32 9.82
CA GLN A 203 21.48 4.76 9.68
C GLN A 203 21.99 5.12 8.28
N SER A 204 22.77 4.23 7.64
CA SER A 204 23.25 4.41 6.27
C SER A 204 22.12 4.52 5.24
N LEU A 205 21.01 3.80 5.44
CA LEU A 205 19.80 3.95 4.63
C LEU A 205 19.10 5.27 4.98
N LEU A 206 18.88 5.57 6.26
CA LEU A 206 18.10 6.75 6.66
C LEU A 206 18.78 8.07 6.26
N SER A 207 20.12 8.12 6.31
CA SER A 207 20.90 9.25 5.83
C SER A 207 20.83 9.42 4.30
N LEU A 208 20.66 8.32 3.56
CA LEU A 208 20.57 8.34 2.10
C LEU A 208 19.13 8.58 1.61
N ASN A 209 18.16 7.87 2.19
CA ASN A 209 16.73 7.95 1.93
C ASN A 209 15.99 8.07 3.27
N PRO A 210 15.58 9.29 3.68
CA PRO A 210 14.89 9.51 4.96
C PRO A 210 13.55 8.78 5.09
N ARG A 211 12.92 8.35 3.98
CA ARG A 211 11.70 7.51 4.02
C ARG A 211 12.02 6.09 4.51
N GLY A 212 13.28 5.65 4.36
CA GLY A 212 13.75 4.33 4.77
C GLY A 212 12.99 3.20 4.09
N LEU A 213 12.60 3.37 2.83
CA LEU A 213 11.88 2.37 2.05
C LEU A 213 12.86 1.54 1.21
N VAL A 214 12.46 0.31 0.88
CA VAL A 214 13.20 -0.59 -0.01
C VAL A 214 12.32 -0.95 -1.22
N PRO A 215 12.89 -1.15 -2.41
CA PRO A 215 14.31 -1.02 -2.74
C PRO A 215 14.79 0.44 -2.70
N THR A 216 16.01 0.65 -2.20
CA THR A 216 16.77 1.89 -2.43
C THR A 216 18.10 1.52 -3.09
N LEU A 217 18.35 2.04 -4.29
CA LEU A 217 19.61 1.86 -5.00
C LEU A 217 20.50 3.08 -4.75
N ALA A 218 21.63 2.89 -4.08
CA ALA A 218 22.64 3.91 -3.90
C ALA A 218 23.55 3.93 -5.13
N CYS A 219 23.38 4.96 -5.96
CA CYS A 219 24.04 5.07 -7.26
C CYS A 219 25.27 5.98 -7.15
N PRO A 220 26.44 5.56 -7.67
CA PRO A 220 27.60 6.42 -7.73
C PRO A 220 27.37 7.52 -8.77
N THR A 221 27.44 8.77 -8.33
CA THR A 221 27.32 9.94 -9.20
C THR A 221 28.57 10.79 -9.09
N ARG A 222 29.01 11.38 -10.21
CA ARG A 222 30.06 12.39 -10.20
C ARG A 222 29.54 13.62 -9.44
N GLY A 223 30.30 14.10 -8.46
CA GLY A 223 30.04 15.38 -7.82
C GLY A 223 30.25 16.54 -8.80
N SER A 224 29.85 17.74 -8.41
CA SER A 224 30.31 18.97 -9.07
C SER A 224 31.82 19.11 -8.91
N ASP A 225 32.48 19.84 -9.80
CA ASP A 225 33.95 19.97 -9.87
C ASP A 225 34.60 20.11 -8.48
N GLY A 226 35.46 19.13 -8.14
CA GLY A 226 36.18 19.05 -6.85
C GLY A 226 35.52 18.17 -5.78
N GLU A 227 34.26 17.79 -5.93
CA GLU A 227 33.60 16.82 -5.05
C GLU A 227 33.75 15.40 -5.61
N GLY A 228 34.36 14.50 -4.84
CA GLY A 228 34.52 13.08 -5.22
C GLY A 228 33.20 12.35 -5.49
N VAL A 229 33.28 11.04 -5.75
CA VAL A 229 32.08 10.22 -6.02
C VAL A 229 31.10 10.29 -4.85
N LYS A 230 29.87 10.77 -5.12
CA LYS A 230 28.76 10.82 -4.16
C LYS A 230 27.73 9.74 -4.48
N LEU A 231 27.26 9.04 -3.45
CA LEU A 231 26.13 8.12 -3.57
C LEU A 231 24.81 8.90 -3.50
N LYS A 232 23.95 8.75 -4.51
CA LYS A 232 22.59 9.32 -4.51
C LYS A 232 21.55 8.20 -4.49
N PRO A 233 20.44 8.36 -3.75
CA PRO A 233 19.36 7.38 -3.73
C PRO A 233 18.57 7.40 -5.04
N LEU A 234 18.22 6.22 -5.54
CA LEU A 234 17.05 5.99 -6.38
C LEU A 234 16.10 5.04 -5.67
N TYR A 235 14.80 5.32 -5.77
CA TYR A 235 13.70 4.51 -5.25
C TYR A 235 12.62 4.39 -6.34
N GLU A 236 11.58 3.61 -6.07
CA GLU A 236 10.61 3.09 -7.05
C GLU A 236 11.22 2.01 -7.96
N SER A 237 10.80 0.75 -7.76
CA SER A 237 11.41 -0.42 -8.43
C SER A 237 11.44 -0.29 -9.96
N ASN A 238 10.36 0.13 -10.60
CA ASN A 238 10.31 0.29 -12.06
C ASN A 238 11.24 1.40 -12.58
N ILE A 239 11.39 2.49 -11.81
CA ILE A 239 12.31 3.59 -12.16
C ILE A 239 13.76 3.12 -12.03
N ILE A 240 14.05 2.32 -11.00
CA ILE A 240 15.36 1.69 -10.84
C ILE A 240 15.67 0.75 -12.01
N LEU A 241 14.69 -0.03 -12.49
CA LEU A 241 14.88 -0.91 -13.66
C LEU A 241 15.30 -0.12 -14.91
N GLU A 242 14.60 0.98 -15.21
CA GLU A 242 14.93 1.87 -16.34
C GLU A 242 16.33 2.47 -16.17
N TYR A 243 16.67 2.94 -14.98
CA TYR A 243 18.01 3.44 -14.69
C TYR A 243 19.09 2.39 -14.94
N LEU A 244 18.90 1.14 -14.48
CA LEU A 244 19.86 0.07 -14.68
C LEU A 244 20.04 -0.30 -16.16
N GLU A 245 18.96 -0.25 -16.94
CA GLU A 245 19.02 -0.51 -18.38
C GLU A 245 19.78 0.59 -19.14
N GLU A 246 19.60 1.86 -18.75
CA GLU A 246 20.26 3.00 -19.41
C GLU A 246 21.70 3.23 -18.92
N ALA A 247 21.95 3.10 -17.62
CA ALA A 247 23.25 3.39 -17.01
C ALA A 247 24.28 2.27 -17.21
N TYR A 248 23.83 1.03 -17.47
CA TYR A 248 24.68 -0.13 -17.68
C TYR A 248 24.41 -0.82 -19.03
N PRO A 249 24.57 -0.11 -20.17
CA PRO A 249 24.17 -0.62 -21.49
C PRO A 249 25.08 -1.74 -22.02
N VAL A 250 26.30 -1.87 -21.48
CA VAL A 250 27.25 -2.95 -21.80
C VAL A 250 26.89 -4.28 -21.13
N HIS A 251 26.05 -4.22 -20.09
CA HIS A 251 25.59 -5.39 -19.35
C HIS A 251 24.35 -5.98 -20.04
N THR A 252 24.44 -7.27 -20.38
CA THR A 252 23.42 -8.00 -21.14
C THR A 252 22.77 -9.10 -20.28
N PRO A 253 21.52 -9.50 -20.56
CA PRO A 253 20.67 -9.12 -21.70
C PRO A 253 20.11 -7.69 -21.57
N ARG A 254 19.57 -7.19 -22.69
CA ARG A 254 18.75 -5.96 -22.70
C ARG A 254 17.36 -6.33 -22.21
N LEU A 255 16.86 -5.63 -21.20
CA LEU A 255 15.56 -5.93 -20.61
C LEU A 255 14.41 -5.20 -21.32
N LEU A 256 14.75 -4.26 -22.22
CA LEU A 256 13.82 -3.58 -23.10
C LEU A 256 14.27 -3.72 -24.56
N PRO A 257 13.31 -3.78 -25.50
CA PRO A 257 13.62 -3.80 -26.93
C PRO A 257 14.18 -2.45 -27.39
N THR A 258 14.85 -2.47 -28.54
CA THR A 258 15.37 -1.25 -29.18
C THR A 258 14.27 -0.47 -29.91
N ASP A 259 13.26 -1.16 -30.43
CA ASP A 259 12.11 -0.52 -31.05
C ASP A 259 11.34 0.36 -30.05
N LEU A 260 11.01 1.57 -30.48
CA LEU A 260 10.42 2.59 -29.61
C LEU A 260 8.98 2.26 -29.21
N TYR A 261 8.21 1.67 -30.13
CA TYR A 261 6.83 1.27 -29.87
C TYR A 261 6.81 0.08 -28.92
N GLU A 262 7.61 -0.95 -29.18
CA GLU A 262 7.73 -2.14 -28.32
C GLU A 262 8.19 -1.75 -26.90
N LYS A 263 9.11 -0.79 -26.79
CA LYS A 263 9.55 -0.25 -25.50
C LYS A 263 8.41 0.47 -24.76
N ALA A 264 7.63 1.27 -25.46
CA ALA A 264 6.44 1.92 -24.88
C ALA A 264 5.39 0.89 -24.46
N ARG A 265 5.16 -0.16 -25.26
CA ARG A 265 4.24 -1.26 -24.92
C ARG A 265 4.70 -2.00 -23.67
N ALA A 266 5.99 -2.28 -23.54
CA ALA A 266 6.55 -2.90 -22.33
C ALA A 266 6.24 -2.07 -21.06
N ARG A 267 6.39 -0.74 -21.14
CA ARG A 267 6.08 0.18 -20.03
C ARG A 267 4.60 0.19 -19.66
N ILE A 268 3.69 0.13 -20.64
CA ILE A 268 2.25 0.01 -20.39
C ILE A 268 1.97 -1.26 -19.57
N TRP A 269 2.57 -2.38 -19.93
CA TRP A 269 2.35 -3.64 -19.21
C TRP A 269 3.01 -3.70 -17.84
N MET A 270 4.15 -3.03 -17.64
CA MET A 270 4.72 -2.83 -16.30
C MET A 270 3.82 -1.96 -15.41
N ASP A 271 3.18 -0.93 -15.99
CA ASP A 271 2.18 -0.12 -15.29
C ASP A 271 0.94 -0.96 -14.96
N PHE A 272 0.41 -1.73 -15.92
CA PHE A 272 -0.71 -2.64 -15.71
C PHE A 272 -0.48 -3.60 -14.54
N VAL A 273 0.72 -4.20 -14.45
CA VAL A 273 1.08 -5.03 -13.29
C VAL A 273 0.98 -4.22 -12.00
N THR A 274 1.49 -2.99 -12.00
CA THR A 274 1.55 -2.12 -10.82
C THR A 274 0.18 -1.59 -10.39
N THR A 275 -0.68 -1.24 -11.33
CA THR A 275 -1.96 -0.56 -11.10
C THR A 275 -3.16 -1.50 -11.07
N ARG A 276 -3.04 -2.71 -11.64
CA ARG A 276 -4.14 -3.68 -11.75
C ARG A 276 -3.82 -5.00 -11.04
N VAL A 277 -2.74 -5.69 -11.45
CA VAL A 277 -2.44 -7.04 -10.94
C VAL A 277 -2.07 -7.03 -9.46
N ILE A 278 -1.15 -6.15 -9.03
CA ILE A 278 -0.71 -6.08 -7.63
C ILE A 278 -1.87 -5.69 -6.69
N PRO A 279 -2.68 -4.65 -6.98
CA PRO A 279 -3.85 -4.35 -6.15
C PRO A 279 -4.85 -5.51 -6.11
N ALA A 280 -5.10 -6.19 -7.22
CA ALA A 280 -5.98 -7.36 -7.24
C ALA A 280 -5.43 -8.52 -6.38
N PHE A 281 -4.12 -8.80 -6.47
CA PHE A 281 -3.43 -9.78 -5.62
C PHE A 281 -3.62 -9.46 -4.13
N HIS A 282 -3.38 -8.20 -3.73
CA HIS A 282 -3.52 -7.80 -2.34
C HIS A 282 -4.97 -7.80 -1.87
N ARG A 283 -5.93 -7.35 -2.69
CA ARG A 283 -7.36 -7.44 -2.35
C ARG A 283 -7.78 -8.88 -2.13
N PHE A 284 -7.36 -9.80 -2.98
CA PHE A 284 -7.67 -11.22 -2.83
C PHE A 284 -7.01 -11.80 -1.57
N LEU A 285 -5.72 -11.51 -1.35
CA LEU A 285 -4.99 -12.02 -0.19
C LEU A 285 -5.49 -11.40 1.13
N GLN A 286 -5.92 -10.15 1.15
CA GLN A 286 -6.38 -9.46 2.36
C GLN A 286 -7.89 -9.57 2.56
N TYR A 287 -8.61 -10.24 1.66
CA TYR A 287 -10.05 -10.41 1.80
C TYR A 287 -10.40 -11.07 3.14
N GLN A 288 -11.32 -10.42 3.86
CA GLN A 288 -11.91 -10.85 5.11
C GLN A 288 -13.43 -10.74 4.99
N PRO A 289 -14.19 -11.72 5.50
CA PRO A 289 -15.64 -11.62 5.60
C PRO A 289 -16.06 -10.36 6.36
N GLN A 290 -16.99 -9.59 5.78
CA GLN A 290 -17.56 -8.38 6.36
C GLN A 290 -18.67 -8.69 7.38
N SER A 291 -19.30 -9.86 7.29
CA SER A 291 -20.32 -10.29 8.25
C SER A 291 -20.36 -11.81 8.41
N ARG A 292 -21.05 -12.29 9.45
CA ARG A 292 -21.25 -13.74 9.69
C ARG A 292 -22.25 -14.37 8.72
N ASP A 293 -23.13 -13.57 8.13
CA ASP A 293 -24.21 -14.01 7.24
C ASP A 293 -23.80 -13.88 5.76
N GLU A 294 -22.59 -13.38 5.48
CA GLU A 294 -22.04 -13.32 4.14
C GLU A 294 -21.78 -14.74 3.63
N ASP A 295 -22.21 -15.01 2.40
CA ASP A 295 -21.74 -16.19 1.69
C ASP A 295 -20.27 -15.99 1.31
N VAL A 296 -19.41 -16.27 2.28
CA VAL A 296 -17.96 -16.09 2.17
C VAL A 296 -17.41 -16.79 0.95
N ALA A 297 -17.97 -17.95 0.56
CA ALA A 297 -17.54 -18.69 -0.60
C ALA A 297 -17.84 -17.92 -1.89
N THR A 298 -19.05 -17.35 -2.02
CA THR A 298 -19.41 -16.55 -3.19
C THR A 298 -18.61 -15.25 -3.28
N GLU A 299 -18.40 -14.55 -2.17
CA GLU A 299 -17.74 -13.24 -2.19
C GLU A 299 -16.21 -13.33 -2.38
N ILE A 300 -15.55 -14.32 -1.75
CA ILE A 300 -14.13 -14.57 -2.01
C ILE A 300 -13.90 -14.99 -3.47
N ASP A 301 -14.83 -15.76 -4.04
CA ASP A 301 -14.76 -16.21 -5.43
C ASP A 301 -14.83 -15.02 -6.39
N LYS A 302 -15.62 -13.97 -6.12
CA LYS A 302 -15.63 -12.75 -6.94
C LYS A 302 -14.27 -12.06 -6.96
N VAL A 303 -13.66 -11.85 -5.79
CA VAL A 303 -12.34 -11.21 -5.70
C VAL A 303 -11.25 -12.09 -6.33
N ARG A 304 -11.40 -13.42 -6.25
CA ARG A 304 -10.54 -14.38 -6.97
C ARG A 304 -10.70 -14.21 -8.48
N GLN A 305 -11.93 -14.18 -9.00
CA GLN A 305 -12.16 -14.00 -10.44
C GLN A 305 -11.61 -12.66 -10.95
N ASP A 306 -11.79 -11.56 -10.21
CA ASP A 306 -11.20 -10.27 -10.57
C ASP A 306 -9.67 -10.35 -10.73
N PHE A 307 -9.00 -11.10 -9.85
CA PHE A 307 -7.57 -11.33 -9.95
C PHE A 307 -7.20 -12.21 -11.14
N LEU A 308 -7.93 -13.30 -11.38
CA LEU A 308 -7.71 -14.19 -12.52
C LEU A 308 -7.95 -13.48 -13.85
N GLU A 309 -8.94 -12.59 -13.96
CA GLU A 309 -9.15 -11.75 -15.15
C GLU A 309 -7.95 -10.85 -15.42
N CYS A 310 -7.33 -10.26 -14.39
CA CYS A 310 -6.11 -9.47 -14.57
C CYS A 310 -4.96 -10.33 -15.11
N LEU A 311 -4.81 -11.58 -14.64
CA LEU A 311 -3.81 -12.51 -15.18
C LEU A 311 -4.11 -12.89 -16.63
N LYS A 312 -5.37 -13.13 -16.98
CA LYS A 312 -5.79 -13.45 -18.35
C LYS A 312 -5.55 -12.27 -19.31
N GLU A 313 -5.89 -11.05 -18.90
CA GLU A 313 -5.63 -9.82 -19.68
C GLU A 313 -4.13 -9.66 -19.97
N TRP A 314 -3.29 -9.81 -18.95
CA TRP A 314 -1.85 -9.80 -19.11
C TRP A 314 -1.34 -10.93 -20.01
N THR A 315 -1.91 -12.13 -19.89
CA THR A 315 -1.48 -13.32 -20.65
C THR A 315 -1.81 -13.24 -22.14
N LYS A 316 -2.93 -12.60 -22.49
CA LYS A 316 -3.35 -12.40 -23.88
C LYS A 316 -2.39 -11.50 -24.68
N GLU A 317 -1.56 -10.74 -24.00
CA GLU A 317 -0.73 -9.67 -24.58
C GLU A 317 0.75 -10.04 -24.66
N MET A 318 1.06 -11.27 -24.24
CA MET A 318 2.38 -11.85 -24.34
C MET A 318 2.65 -12.28 -25.78
N HIS A 319 3.94 -12.33 -26.14
CA HIS A 319 4.36 -12.92 -27.40
C HIS A 319 3.80 -14.35 -27.54
N PRO A 320 3.21 -14.72 -28.68
CA PRO A 320 2.49 -15.99 -28.84
C PRO A 320 3.42 -17.21 -28.79
N GLU A 321 4.64 -17.09 -29.31
CA GLU A 321 5.58 -18.22 -29.44
C GLU A 321 6.70 -18.21 -28.40
N GLY A 322 7.03 -17.02 -27.87
CA GLY A 322 8.19 -16.85 -27.01
C GLY A 322 7.84 -17.26 -25.59
N PRO A 323 8.75 -17.86 -24.81
CA PRO A 323 8.43 -18.20 -23.43
C PRO A 323 8.14 -16.95 -22.58
N PHE A 324 8.77 -15.81 -22.89
CA PHE A 324 8.66 -14.55 -22.13
C PHE A 324 7.68 -13.56 -22.75
N PHE A 325 7.39 -12.47 -22.02
CA PHE A 325 6.36 -11.50 -22.39
C PHE A 325 6.60 -10.86 -23.77
N LEU A 326 7.83 -10.47 -24.08
CA LEU A 326 8.18 -9.85 -25.37
C LEU A 326 8.77 -10.82 -26.39
N GLY A 327 8.90 -12.11 -26.07
CA GLY A 327 9.45 -13.12 -26.99
C GLY A 327 10.43 -14.07 -26.31
N ASP A 328 11.59 -14.24 -26.93
CA ASP A 328 12.56 -15.29 -26.56
C ASP A 328 13.43 -14.96 -25.34
N GLN A 329 13.59 -13.67 -25.03
CA GLN A 329 14.42 -13.21 -23.93
C GLN A 329 13.58 -12.61 -22.81
N ILE A 330 14.05 -12.78 -21.57
CA ILE A 330 13.46 -12.14 -20.40
C ILE A 330 13.52 -10.61 -20.55
N SER A 331 12.42 -9.96 -20.20
CA SER A 331 12.23 -8.52 -20.36
C SER A 331 11.69 -7.87 -19.07
N MET A 332 11.64 -6.53 -19.05
CA MET A 332 11.16 -5.80 -17.86
C MET A 332 9.72 -6.16 -17.44
N PRO A 333 8.74 -6.38 -18.34
CA PRO A 333 7.43 -6.91 -17.95
C PRO A 333 7.50 -8.24 -17.20
N ASP A 334 8.38 -9.16 -17.60
CA ASP A 334 8.59 -10.44 -16.90
C ASP A 334 9.15 -10.22 -15.49
N ILE A 335 10.16 -9.35 -15.36
CA ILE A 335 10.73 -8.96 -14.06
C ILE A 335 9.69 -8.26 -13.20
N ALA A 336 8.80 -7.46 -13.80
CA ALA A 336 7.78 -6.71 -13.09
C ALA A 336 6.73 -7.64 -12.45
N LEU A 337 6.27 -8.69 -13.15
CA LEU A 337 5.26 -9.61 -12.62
C LEU A 337 5.84 -10.83 -11.89
N GLY A 338 7.01 -11.33 -12.32
CA GLY A 338 7.62 -12.57 -11.86
C GLY A 338 7.63 -12.76 -10.33
N PRO A 339 8.06 -11.77 -9.52
CA PRO A 339 8.04 -11.88 -8.06
C PRO A 339 6.65 -12.19 -7.46
N TRP A 340 5.55 -11.71 -8.04
CA TRP A 340 4.21 -12.08 -7.58
C TRP A 340 3.80 -13.46 -8.08
N ALA A 341 4.14 -13.78 -9.33
CA ALA A 341 3.79 -15.04 -9.96
C ALA A 341 4.37 -16.26 -9.23
N VAL A 342 5.64 -16.21 -8.81
CA VAL A 342 6.28 -17.28 -8.02
C VAL A 342 5.77 -17.37 -6.57
N ARG A 343 4.90 -16.44 -6.17
CA ARG A 343 4.30 -16.39 -4.82
C ARG A 343 2.81 -16.66 -4.82
N LEU A 344 2.22 -17.09 -5.94
CA LEU A 344 0.80 -17.40 -6.01
C LEU A 344 0.37 -18.56 -5.09
N TRP A 345 1.32 -19.40 -4.66
CA TRP A 345 1.10 -20.43 -3.64
C TRP A 345 0.48 -19.89 -2.34
N VAL A 346 0.61 -18.58 -2.05
CA VAL A 346 0.02 -17.97 -0.85
C VAL A 346 -1.49 -18.09 -0.83
N PHE A 347 -2.14 -18.17 -1.99
CA PHE A 347 -3.59 -18.32 -2.04
C PHE A 347 -4.01 -19.74 -1.65
N ASP A 348 -3.29 -20.76 -2.08
CA ASP A 348 -3.54 -22.15 -1.66
C ASP A 348 -3.29 -22.35 -0.17
N GLU A 349 -2.37 -21.58 0.41
CA GLU A 349 -2.05 -21.60 1.83
C GLU A 349 -3.11 -20.88 2.70
N PHE A 350 -3.58 -19.71 2.25
CA PHE A 350 -4.34 -18.79 3.11
C PHE A 350 -5.79 -18.54 2.69
N LYS A 351 -6.23 -19.03 1.54
CA LYS A 351 -7.57 -18.76 1.01
C LYS A 351 -8.33 -20.03 0.68
N THR A 352 -9.57 -20.09 1.17
CA THR A 352 -10.51 -21.14 0.80
C THR A 352 -10.67 -21.18 -0.72
N GLY A 353 -10.63 -22.37 -1.31
CA GLY A 353 -10.66 -22.56 -2.76
C GLY A 353 -9.33 -22.26 -3.48
N GLY A 354 -8.29 -21.81 -2.77
CA GLY A 354 -6.96 -21.59 -3.30
C GLY A 354 -6.87 -20.50 -4.37
N LEU A 355 -5.82 -20.58 -5.19
CA LEU A 355 -5.52 -19.64 -6.27
C LEU A 355 -6.58 -19.63 -7.39
N GLY A 356 -7.16 -20.80 -7.70
CA GLY A 356 -8.20 -20.94 -8.73
C GLY A 356 -7.72 -20.88 -10.18
N ILE A 357 -6.41 -20.94 -10.45
CA ILE A 357 -5.92 -21.21 -11.81
C ILE A 357 -6.23 -22.68 -12.14
N PRO A 358 -6.93 -22.98 -13.26
CA PRO A 358 -7.31 -24.34 -13.59
C PRO A 358 -6.11 -25.22 -13.93
N ALA A 359 -6.23 -26.53 -13.67
CA ALA A 359 -5.25 -27.50 -14.12
C ALA A 359 -5.17 -27.56 -15.66
N GLU A 360 -4.09 -28.15 -16.18
CA GLU A 360 -3.88 -28.32 -17.62
C GLU A 360 -5.06 -29.08 -18.25
N GLY A 361 -5.64 -28.53 -19.32
CA GLY A 361 -6.82 -29.07 -19.97
C GLY A 361 -8.16 -28.76 -19.29
N GLN A 362 -8.18 -28.02 -18.17
CA GLN A 362 -9.39 -27.66 -17.42
C GLN A 362 -9.76 -26.17 -17.52
N GLY A 363 -9.12 -25.40 -18.39
CA GLY A 363 -9.35 -23.96 -18.56
C GLY A 363 -10.59 -23.60 -19.36
N GLY A 364 -11.35 -24.57 -19.89
CA GLY A 364 -12.56 -24.33 -20.66
C GLY A 364 -12.30 -23.45 -21.88
N ALA A 365 -13.11 -22.40 -22.06
CA ALA A 365 -12.94 -21.44 -23.17
C ALA A 365 -11.62 -20.66 -23.12
N ASP A 366 -11.00 -20.55 -21.94
CA ASP A 366 -9.74 -19.83 -21.73
C ASP A 366 -8.51 -20.76 -21.70
N GLU A 367 -8.63 -22.05 -22.06
CA GLU A 367 -7.50 -23.00 -21.95
C GLU A 367 -6.25 -22.55 -22.71
N ALA A 368 -6.38 -21.96 -23.90
CA ALA A 368 -5.24 -21.43 -24.64
C ALA A 368 -4.51 -20.31 -23.87
N VAL A 369 -5.27 -19.45 -23.18
CA VAL A 369 -4.71 -18.39 -22.32
C VAL A 369 -3.98 -19.03 -21.15
N TRP A 370 -4.61 -19.96 -20.44
CA TRP A 370 -3.96 -20.63 -19.31
C TRP A 370 -2.75 -21.47 -19.71
N GLN A 371 -2.75 -22.07 -20.89
CA GLN A 371 -1.59 -22.75 -21.45
C GLN A 371 -0.43 -21.75 -21.66
N ARG A 372 -0.70 -20.58 -22.24
CA ARG A 372 0.31 -19.53 -22.43
C ARG A 372 0.87 -19.02 -21.10
N TRP A 373 0.01 -18.83 -20.10
CA TRP A 373 0.40 -18.47 -18.73
C TRP A 373 1.36 -19.51 -18.13
N ARG A 374 1.03 -20.81 -18.24
CA ARG A 374 1.89 -21.88 -17.71
C ARG A 374 3.25 -21.95 -18.40
N ILE A 375 3.31 -21.72 -19.71
CA ILE A 375 4.58 -21.64 -20.46
C ILE A 375 5.46 -20.53 -19.89
N TRP A 376 4.88 -19.34 -19.70
CA TRP A 376 5.62 -18.22 -19.14
C TRP A 376 6.05 -18.45 -17.70
N LEU A 377 5.15 -18.94 -16.85
CA LEU A 377 5.43 -19.15 -15.44
C LEU A 377 6.59 -20.14 -15.29
N ARG A 378 6.57 -21.26 -16.03
CA ARG A 378 7.67 -22.23 -16.06
C ARG A 378 8.99 -21.59 -16.53
N ALA A 379 8.94 -20.72 -17.54
CA ALA A 379 10.12 -20.04 -18.04
C ALA A 379 10.73 -19.06 -17.02
N VAL A 380 9.88 -18.28 -16.32
CA VAL A 380 10.30 -17.36 -15.26
C VAL A 380 10.82 -18.10 -14.03
N GLU A 381 10.13 -19.13 -13.57
CA GLU A 381 10.57 -19.99 -12.47
C GLU A 381 11.88 -20.73 -12.80
N GLY A 382 12.11 -21.04 -14.08
CA GLY A 382 13.33 -21.67 -14.58
C GLY A 382 14.55 -20.77 -14.56
N ARG A 383 14.40 -19.44 -14.44
CA ARG A 383 15.55 -18.51 -14.43
C ARG A 383 16.40 -18.70 -13.19
N ARG A 384 17.72 -18.75 -13.38
CA ARG A 384 18.70 -18.74 -12.27
C ARG A 384 18.46 -17.55 -11.34
N SER A 385 18.33 -16.34 -11.91
CA SER A 385 18.06 -15.10 -11.16
C SER A 385 16.80 -15.23 -10.28
N MET A 386 15.73 -15.82 -10.80
CA MET A 386 14.50 -16.04 -10.03
C MET A 386 14.72 -17.02 -8.89
N ARG A 387 15.30 -18.19 -9.16
CA ARG A 387 15.53 -19.22 -8.14
C ARG A 387 16.49 -18.76 -7.05
N GLU A 388 17.54 -18.01 -7.40
CA GLU A 388 18.55 -17.54 -6.47
C GLU A 388 18.12 -16.33 -5.65
N THR A 389 17.05 -15.63 -6.02
CA THR A 389 16.52 -14.46 -5.28
C THR A 389 15.31 -14.79 -4.39
N ILE A 390 14.97 -16.08 -4.25
CA ILE A 390 13.88 -16.58 -3.41
C ILE A 390 14.44 -17.20 -2.13
N SER A 391 13.90 -16.78 -0.98
CA SER A 391 14.13 -17.45 0.31
C SER A 391 13.25 -18.68 0.49
N GLU A 392 13.48 -19.46 1.53
CA GLU A 392 12.65 -20.64 1.79
C GLU A 392 11.19 -20.26 2.11
N LYS A 393 10.25 -21.07 1.63
CA LYS A 393 8.80 -20.83 1.80
C LYS A 393 8.43 -20.56 3.26
N ASP A 394 8.99 -21.33 4.20
CA ASP A 394 8.70 -21.23 5.62
C ASP A 394 9.06 -19.86 6.21
N HIS A 395 10.01 -19.15 5.61
CA HIS A 395 10.38 -17.81 6.03
C HIS A 395 9.33 -16.78 5.58
N TYR A 396 8.72 -16.99 4.41
CA TYR A 396 7.66 -16.14 3.89
C TYR A 396 6.32 -16.31 4.63
N LEU A 397 6.04 -17.49 5.20
CA LEU A 397 4.75 -17.81 5.83
C LEU A 397 4.32 -16.80 6.90
N PRO A 398 5.14 -16.44 7.92
CA PRO A 398 4.74 -15.45 8.93
C PRO A 398 4.42 -14.07 8.34
N ILE A 399 5.10 -13.69 7.25
CA ILE A 399 4.92 -12.40 6.59
C ILE A 399 3.59 -12.38 5.83
N TYR A 400 3.37 -13.38 4.97
CA TYR A 400 2.13 -13.50 4.22
C TYR A 400 0.93 -13.77 5.11
N LYS A 401 1.11 -14.44 6.24
CA LYS A 401 0.04 -14.58 7.24
C LYS A 401 -0.46 -13.23 7.74
N ARG A 402 0.43 -12.26 8.01
CA ARG A 402 0.00 -10.91 8.43
C ARG A 402 -0.80 -10.21 7.35
N TYR A 403 -0.40 -10.35 6.08
CA TYR A 403 -1.19 -9.84 4.95
C TYR A 403 -2.53 -10.57 4.84
N ALA A 404 -2.53 -11.90 4.96
CA ALA A 404 -3.73 -12.72 4.87
C ALA A 404 -4.76 -12.36 5.94
N ASP A 405 -4.29 -12.14 7.17
CA ASP A 405 -5.09 -11.74 8.33
C ASP A 405 -5.46 -10.23 8.29
N ASN A 406 -5.01 -9.49 7.27
CA ASN A 406 -5.17 -8.04 7.16
C ASN A 406 -4.63 -7.25 8.38
N THR A 407 -3.51 -7.70 8.93
CA THR A 407 -2.80 -7.12 10.09
C THR A 407 -1.37 -6.68 9.75
N ALA A 408 -1.03 -6.65 8.46
CA ALA A 408 0.20 -6.03 8.00
C ALA A 408 0.11 -4.51 8.25
N GLU A 409 1.00 -4.01 9.10
CA GLU A 409 1.16 -2.58 9.43
C GLU A 409 2.12 -1.90 8.46
#